data_AF-A0A7Y2C9R0-F1
#
_entry.id   AF-A0A7Y2C9R0-F1
#
_cell.length_a   1.000
_cell.length_b   1.000
_cell.length_c   1.000
_cell.angle_alpha   90.00
_cell.angle_beta   90.00
_cell.angle_gamma   90.00
#
_symmetry.space_group_name_H-M   'P 1'
#
loop_
_entity.id
_entity.type
_entity.pdbx_description
1 polymer ?
#
loop_
_entity_poly.entity_id
_entity_poly.type
_entity_poly.pdbx_seq_one_letter_code
_entity_poly.pdbx_strand_id
1 'polypeptide(L)'
;ALRWMVDLPSVAIARGVLLGQPSREITAACLRLIARLGLAEDAELMSAFATHDDWVIRLYAVSGLAALADPKYGEQVAMSIGDPSHWVAIRAARGLHELRRSDLLQHIVSIDHPRAALARPHLEAA
;
A
#
# COMPACT_ATOMS: atom_id res chain seq x y z
N ALA A 1 3.02 -19.70 -13.07
CA ALA A 1 3.17 -19.53 -14.52
C ALA A 1 3.20 -18.04 -14.95
N LEU A 2 2.21 -17.20 -14.58
CA LEU A 2 2.17 -15.79 -15.02
C LEU A 2 3.16 -14.82 -14.35
N ARG A 3 3.78 -15.19 -13.22
CA ARG A 3 4.77 -14.35 -12.52
C ARG A 3 6.14 -14.27 -13.23
N TRP A 4 6.35 -15.08 -14.28
CA TRP A 4 7.64 -15.22 -14.97
C TRP A 4 7.71 -14.46 -16.31
N MET A 5 6.59 -13.91 -16.79
CA MET A 5 6.58 -12.86 -17.80
C MET A 5 6.42 -11.52 -17.11
N VAL A 6 7.37 -11.17 -16.24
CA VAL A 6 7.42 -9.83 -15.66
C VAL A 6 7.54 -8.86 -16.83
N ASP A 7 6.44 -8.18 -17.17
CA ASP A 7 6.44 -7.11 -18.15
C ASP A 7 7.11 -5.88 -17.52
N LEU A 8 8.42 -6.02 -17.29
CA LEU A 8 9.31 -4.97 -16.81
C LEU A 8 9.20 -3.71 -17.69
N PRO A 9 9.05 -3.80 -19.03
CA PRO A 9 8.75 -2.63 -19.85
C PRO A 9 7.51 -1.86 -19.38
N SER A 10 6.39 -2.53 -19.08
CA SER A 10 5.17 -1.86 -18.61
C SER A 10 5.35 -1.15 -17.26
N VAL A 11 6.11 -1.74 -16.32
CA VAL A 11 6.43 -1.09 -15.04
C VAL A 11 7.31 0.13 -15.27
N ALA A 12 8.34 0.03 -16.13
CA ALA A 12 9.21 1.14 -16.48
C ALA A 12 8.44 2.29 -17.15
N ILE A 13 7.51 1.99 -18.06
CA ILE A 13 6.62 2.98 -18.68
C ILE A 13 5.75 3.65 -17.62
N ALA A 14 5.16 2.87 -16.70
CA ALA A 14 4.34 3.42 -15.63
C ALA A 14 5.12 4.38 -14.73
N ARG A 15 6.37 4.04 -14.36
CA ARG A 15 7.28 4.96 -13.65
C ARG A 15 7.49 6.25 -14.43
N GLY A 16 7.79 6.14 -15.73
CA GLY A 16 8.00 7.29 -16.60
C GLY A 16 6.76 8.20 -16.71
N VAL A 17 5.57 7.60 -16.82
CA VAL A 17 4.30 8.35 -16.86
C VAL A 17 4.05 9.11 -15.56
N LEU A 18 4.36 8.51 -14.40
CA LEU A 18 4.18 9.16 -13.10
C LEU A 18 5.07 10.41 -12.92
N LEU A 19 6.23 10.48 -13.58
CA LEU A 19 7.08 11.68 -13.56
C LEU A 19 6.41 12.89 -14.25
N GLY A 20 5.48 12.64 -15.17
CA GLY A 20 4.77 13.67 -15.92
C GLY A 20 3.58 14.31 -15.20
N GLN A 21 3.37 14.01 -13.91
CA GLN A 21 2.22 14.46 -13.11
C GLN A 21 0.87 14.24 -13.83
N PRO A 22 0.55 12.99 -14.19
CA PRO A 22 -0.60 12.69 -15.02
C PRO A 22 -1.91 12.86 -14.24
N SER A 23 -3.06 12.71 -14.92
CA SER A 23 -4.36 12.80 -14.25
C SER A 23 -4.47 11.79 -13.09
N ARG A 24 -5.43 12.02 -12.20
CA ARG A 24 -5.74 11.12 -11.08
C ARG A 24 -5.95 9.68 -11.52
N GLU A 25 -6.70 9.47 -12.61
CA GLU A 25 -7.05 8.16 -13.14
C GLU A 25 -5.83 7.42 -13.67
N ILE A 26 -4.96 8.14 -14.38
CA ILE A 26 -3.70 7.60 -14.92
C ILE A 26 -2.76 7.27 -13.77
N THR A 27 -2.62 8.17 -12.79
CA THR A 27 -1.82 7.94 -11.57
C THR A 27 -2.28 6.67 -10.86
N ALA A 28 -3.58 6.54 -10.59
CA ALA A 28 -4.17 5.35 -9.98
C ALA A 28 -3.98 4.07 -10.81
N ALA A 29 -4.04 4.15 -12.14
CA ALA A 29 -3.77 3.01 -13.01
C ALA A 29 -2.30 2.58 -12.95
N CYS A 30 -1.36 3.53 -13.00
CA CYS A 30 0.07 3.27 -12.87
C CYS A 30 0.40 2.64 -11.51
N LEU A 31 -0.11 3.18 -10.39
CA LEU A 31 0.13 2.61 -9.07
C LEU A 31 -0.42 1.19 -8.93
N ARG A 32 -1.61 0.90 -9.49
CA ARG A 32 -2.14 -0.47 -9.50
C ARG A 32 -1.28 -1.44 -10.32
N LEU A 33 -0.79 -0.98 -11.47
CA LEU A 33 0.07 -1.78 -12.35
C LEU A 33 1.38 -2.13 -11.63
N ILE A 34 2.03 -1.12 -11.04
CA ILE A 34 3.28 -1.32 -10.31
C ILE A 34 3.05 -2.16 -9.04
N ALA A 35 1.94 -2.00 -8.33
CA ALA A 35 1.60 -2.86 -7.19
C ALA A 35 1.49 -4.35 -7.58
N ARG A 36 1.13 -4.65 -8.84
CA ARG A 36 0.91 -6.02 -9.31
C ARG A 36 2.14 -6.64 -9.97
N LEU A 37 2.93 -5.84 -10.69
CA LEU A 37 4.03 -6.31 -11.53
C LEU A 37 5.40 -5.76 -11.10
N GLY A 38 5.43 -4.77 -10.22
CA GLY A 38 6.64 -4.14 -9.73
C GLY A 38 7.44 -5.02 -8.78
N LEU A 39 8.60 -4.50 -8.41
CA LEU A 39 9.58 -5.14 -7.55
C LEU A 39 9.73 -4.36 -6.24
N ALA A 40 10.48 -4.89 -5.28
CA ALA A 40 10.69 -4.22 -3.99
C ALA A 40 11.29 -2.80 -4.13
N GLU A 41 12.07 -2.54 -5.18
CA GLU A 41 12.60 -1.20 -5.51
C GLU A 41 11.51 -0.16 -5.80
N ASP A 42 10.33 -0.58 -6.26
CA ASP A 42 9.20 0.32 -6.53
C ASP A 42 8.52 0.83 -5.26
N ALA A 43 8.82 0.23 -4.11
CA ALA A 43 8.14 0.58 -2.89
C ALA A 43 8.52 1.98 -2.38
N GLU A 44 9.69 2.51 -2.77
CA GLU A 44 10.04 3.91 -2.48
C GLU A 44 9.14 4.88 -3.29
N LEU A 45 8.90 4.58 -4.56
CA LEU A 45 7.96 5.33 -5.38
C LEU A 45 6.54 5.26 -4.79
N MET A 46 6.09 4.08 -4.36
CA MET A 46 4.80 3.92 -3.69
C MET A 46 4.72 4.73 -2.40
N SER A 47 5.80 4.76 -1.62
CA SER A 47 5.88 5.50 -0.36
C SER A 47 5.64 7.00 -0.58
N ALA A 48 6.19 7.59 -1.64
CA ALA A 48 5.96 8.99 -1.99
C ALA A 48 4.47 9.29 -2.23
N PHE A 49 3.76 8.41 -2.94
CA PHE A 49 2.33 8.58 -3.23
C PHE A 49 1.40 8.28 -2.04
N ALA A 50 1.90 7.65 -0.97
CA ALA A 50 1.10 7.37 0.23
C ALA A 50 0.75 8.64 1.03
N THR A 51 1.37 9.78 0.71
CA THR A 51 1.09 11.09 1.34
C THR A 51 0.35 12.07 0.42
N HIS A 52 -0.11 11.60 -0.75
CA HIS A 52 -0.78 12.43 -1.75
C HIS A 52 -2.10 13.02 -1.25
N ASP A 53 -2.49 14.21 -1.72
CA ASP A 53 -3.72 14.89 -1.28
C ASP A 53 -5.01 14.09 -1.59
N ASP A 54 -5.06 13.49 -2.78
CA ASP A 54 -6.16 12.59 -3.18
C ASP A 54 -6.09 11.22 -2.49
N TRP A 55 -7.15 10.87 -1.76
CA TRP A 55 -7.24 9.61 -1.01
C TRP A 55 -7.23 8.36 -1.90
N VAL A 56 -7.66 8.45 -3.16
CA VAL A 56 -7.61 7.30 -4.10
C VAL A 56 -6.17 7.00 -4.49
N ILE A 57 -5.34 8.04 -4.65
CA ILE A 57 -3.91 7.85 -4.91
C ILE A 57 -3.24 7.23 -3.68
N ARG A 58 -3.51 7.75 -2.47
CA ARG A 58 -3.02 7.13 -1.23
C ARG A 58 -3.45 5.68 -1.07
N LEU A 59 -4.71 5.36 -1.39
CA LEU A 59 -5.23 4.00 -1.32
C LEU A 59 -4.40 3.03 -2.17
N TYR A 60 -4.13 3.40 -3.42
CA TYR A 60 -3.34 2.55 -4.31
C TYR A 60 -1.86 2.50 -3.95
N ALA A 61 -1.31 3.59 -3.43
CA ALA A 61 0.05 3.65 -2.90
C ALA A 61 0.24 2.71 -1.70
N VAL A 62 -0.64 2.79 -0.68
CA VAL A 62 -0.64 1.88 0.48
C VAL A 62 -0.86 0.44 0.03
N SER A 63 -1.73 0.22 -0.97
CA SER A 63 -1.91 -1.11 -1.55
C SER A 63 -0.65 -1.64 -2.23
N GLY A 64 0.11 -0.78 -2.90
CA GLY A 64 1.40 -1.11 -3.50
C GLY A 64 2.44 -1.46 -2.45
N LEU A 65 2.59 -0.65 -1.39
CA LEU A 65 3.51 -0.94 -0.28
C LEU A 65 3.27 -2.32 0.32
N ALA A 66 2.00 -2.70 0.54
CA ALA A 66 1.66 -4.02 1.06
C ALA A 66 1.93 -5.16 0.04
N ALA A 67 1.68 -4.92 -1.25
CA ALA A 67 1.82 -5.94 -2.29
C ALA A 67 3.29 -6.22 -2.68
N LEU A 68 4.13 -5.20 -2.65
CA LEU A 68 5.56 -5.31 -2.95
C LEU A 68 6.34 -6.02 -1.84
N ALA A 69 5.69 -6.29 -0.69
CA ALA A 69 6.15 -7.16 0.37
C ALA A 69 7.53 -6.81 0.96
N ASP A 70 7.94 -5.54 0.92
CA ASP A 70 9.13 -5.06 1.60
C ASP A 70 8.77 -4.70 3.07
N PRO A 71 9.21 -5.50 4.06
CA PRO A 71 8.79 -5.33 5.45
C PRO A 71 9.17 -3.99 6.07
N LYS A 72 10.15 -3.27 5.50
CA LYS A 72 10.59 -1.96 6.00
C LYS A 72 9.49 -0.90 5.94
N TYR A 73 8.51 -1.06 5.05
CA TYR A 73 7.37 -0.15 4.96
C TYR A 73 6.20 -0.53 5.88
N GLY A 74 6.33 -1.58 6.69
CA GLY A 74 5.28 -1.99 7.63
C GLY A 74 4.83 -0.85 8.54
N GLU A 75 5.75 -0.06 9.08
CA GLU A 75 5.41 1.08 9.94
C GLU A 75 4.65 2.17 9.18
N GLN A 76 5.04 2.47 7.93
CA GLN A 76 4.31 3.42 7.10
C GLN A 76 2.89 2.94 6.76
N VAL A 77 2.74 1.65 6.47
CA VAL A 77 1.41 1.04 6.28
C VAL A 77 0.62 1.12 7.59
N ALA A 78 1.23 0.92 8.76
CA ALA A 78 0.55 1.07 10.04
C ALA A 78 0.09 2.50 10.33
N MET A 79 0.91 3.51 10.02
CA MET A 79 0.51 4.92 10.11
C MET A 79 -0.74 5.23 9.25
N SER A 80 -0.88 4.54 8.10
CA SER A 80 -2.02 4.71 7.20
C SER A 80 -3.36 4.22 7.77
N ILE A 81 -3.38 3.51 8.91
CA ILE A 81 -4.62 3.23 9.65
C ILE A 81 -5.27 4.54 10.14
N GLY A 82 -4.47 5.56 10.45
CA GLY A 82 -4.94 6.88 10.87
C GLY A 82 -5.46 7.76 9.73
N ASP A 83 -5.44 7.31 8.47
CA ASP A 83 -5.77 8.13 7.31
C ASP A 83 -7.19 8.74 7.39
N PRO A 84 -7.44 10.01 7.03
CA PRO A 84 -8.79 10.57 7.06
C PRO A 84 -9.82 9.74 6.27
N SER A 85 -9.41 9.14 5.16
CA SER A 85 -10.25 8.25 4.37
C SER A 85 -10.38 6.87 5.01
N HIS A 86 -11.63 6.46 5.24
CA HIS A 86 -11.93 5.13 5.76
C HIS A 86 -11.42 3.99 4.85
N TRP A 87 -11.44 4.21 3.53
CA TRP A 87 -10.97 3.22 2.55
C TRP A 87 -9.46 2.98 2.64
N VAL A 88 -8.67 4.04 2.84
CA VAL A 88 -7.22 3.92 3.00
C VAL A 88 -6.88 3.15 4.27
N ALA A 89 -7.58 3.42 5.37
CA ALA A 89 -7.34 2.72 6.63
C ALA A 89 -7.76 1.25 6.63
N ILE A 90 -8.87 0.89 5.98
CA ILE A 90 -9.21 -0.53 5.76
C ILE A 90 -8.09 -1.20 4.98
N ARG A 91 -7.60 -0.55 3.91
CA ARG A 91 -6.52 -1.11 3.10
C ARG A 91 -5.23 -1.28 3.89
N ALA A 92 -4.91 -0.32 4.76
CA ALA A 92 -3.77 -0.36 5.65
C ALA A 92 -3.82 -1.56 6.61
N ALA A 93 -4.94 -1.77 7.30
CA ALA A 93 -5.12 -2.92 8.20
C ALA A 93 -4.95 -4.26 7.45
N ARG A 94 -5.59 -4.39 6.28
CA ARG A 94 -5.41 -5.55 5.40
C ARG A 94 -3.96 -5.68 4.91
N GLY A 95 -3.32 -4.56 4.61
CA GLY A 95 -1.93 -4.52 4.13
C GLY A 95 -0.95 -5.03 5.17
N LEU A 96 -1.12 -4.68 6.45
CA LEU A 96 -0.31 -5.22 7.55
C LEU A 96 -0.47 -6.74 7.68
N HIS A 97 -1.69 -7.25 7.50
CA HIS A 97 -1.93 -8.70 7.48
C HIS A 97 -1.21 -9.38 6.31
N GLU A 98 -1.28 -8.82 5.11
CA GLU A 98 -0.58 -9.33 3.91
C GLU A 98 0.94 -9.29 4.08
N LEU A 99 1.47 -8.27 4.76
CA LEU A 99 2.89 -8.15 5.13
C LEU A 99 3.29 -9.04 6.32
N ARG A 100 2.34 -9.75 6.93
CA ARG A 100 2.51 -10.53 8.17
C ARG A 100 3.11 -9.71 9.33
N ARG A 101 2.75 -8.43 9.41
CA ARG A 101 3.10 -7.51 10.51
C ARG A 101 2.07 -7.57 11.62
N SER A 102 1.86 -8.77 12.17
CA SER A 102 0.95 -8.99 13.31
C SER A 102 1.41 -8.22 14.56
N ASP A 103 2.71 -7.97 14.70
CA ASP A 103 3.31 -7.11 15.71
C ASP A 103 2.72 -5.69 15.67
N LEU A 104 2.61 -5.10 14.47
CA LEU A 104 2.05 -3.77 14.29
C LEU A 104 0.53 -3.74 14.49
N LEU A 105 -0.17 -4.77 13.99
CA LEU A 105 -1.62 -4.91 14.24
C LEU A 105 -1.92 -5.01 15.74
N GLN A 106 -1.13 -5.80 16.48
CA GLN A 106 -1.28 -5.95 17.92
C GLN A 106 -0.94 -4.65 18.64
N HIS A 107 0.11 -3.94 18.21
CA HIS A 107 0.44 -2.63 18.76
C HIS A 107 -0.73 -1.65 18.62
N ILE A 108 -1.33 -1.55 17.42
CA ILE A 108 -2.49 -0.67 17.13
C ILE A 108 -3.68 -0.98 18.04
N VAL A 109 -3.94 -2.25 18.33
CA VAL A 109 -4.99 -2.66 19.28
C VAL A 109 -4.60 -2.32 20.72
N SER A 110 -3.34 -2.53 21.10
CA SER A 110 -2.86 -2.33 22.47
C SER A 110 -2.90 -0.87 22.93
N ILE A 111 -2.69 0.07 22.00
CA ILE A 111 -2.77 1.52 22.28
C ILE A 111 -4.20 2.07 22.19
N ASP A 112 -5.21 1.21 22.04
CA ASP A 112 -6.62 1.57 21.85
C ASP A 112 -6.82 2.65 20.77
N HIS A 113 -6.14 2.48 19.63
CA HIS A 113 -6.25 3.42 18.52
C HIS A 113 -7.74 3.59 18.11
N PRO A 114 -8.21 4.78 17.71
CA PRO A 114 -9.63 5.00 17.33
C PRO A 114 -10.16 4.06 16.24
N ARG A 115 -9.24 3.43 15.49
CA ARG A 115 -9.53 2.45 14.42
C ARG A 115 -9.00 1.06 14.71
N ALA A 116 -8.74 0.71 15.97
CA ALA A 116 -8.32 -0.63 16.39
C ALA A 116 -9.30 -1.72 15.92
N ALA A 117 -10.59 -1.40 15.79
CA ALA A 117 -11.60 -2.30 15.22
C ALA A 117 -11.27 -2.79 13.79
N LEU A 118 -10.50 -2.02 13.00
CA LEU A 118 -10.04 -2.46 11.67
C LEU A 118 -8.91 -3.50 11.76
N ALA A 119 -8.13 -3.49 12.84
CA ALA A 119 -6.99 -4.39 13.02
C ALA A 119 -7.38 -5.74 13.65
N ARG A 120 -8.36 -5.75 14.57
CA ARG A 120 -8.77 -6.96 15.32
C ARG A 120 -9.08 -8.18 14.45
N PRO A 121 -9.88 -8.09 13.37
CA PRO A 121 -10.21 -9.26 12.55
C PRO A 121 -9.01 -9.93 11.90
N HIS A 122 -7.92 -9.19 11.69
CA HIS A 122 -6.69 -9.69 11.08
C HIS A 122 -5.74 -10.39 12.06
N LEU A 123 -5.99 -10.26 13.37
CA LEU A 123 -5.26 -10.98 14.42
C LEU A 123 -5.92 -12.31 14.76
N GLU A 124 -7.25 -12.39 14.67
CA GLU A 124 -8.04 -13.61 14.96
C GLU A 124 -7.95 -14.66 13.85
N ALA A 125 -7.59 -14.24 12.64
CA ALA A 125 -7.48 -15.09 11.45
C ALA A 125 -6.06 -15.65 11.18
N ALA A 126 -5.10 -15.42 12.09
CA ALA A 126 -3.70 -15.84 11.97
C ALA A 126 -3.42 -17.12 12.78
#